data_AF-A0A953C6Q8-F1
#
_entry.id   AF-A0A953C6Q8-F1
#
_cell.length_a   1.000
_cell.length_b   1.000
_cell.length_c   1.000
_cell.angle_alpha   90.00
_cell.angle_beta   90.00
_cell.angle_gamma   90.00
#
_symmetry.space_group_name_H-M   'P 1'
#
loop_
_entity.id
_entity.type
_entity.pdbx_description
1 polymer ?
#
loop_
_entity_poly.entity_id
_entity_poly.type
_entity_poly.pdbx_seq_one_letter_code
_entity_poly.pdbx_strand_id
1 'polypeptide(L)'
;MKLTVGGHSAGAHLAAMLFTRDEAPSGIRGALLPGGIYDLAPLQGSFLAPLIGITDAEAGAFSPLTRDFEAGVDVVVLHGERENAPFRVQAAAFAARDLGLPDSTAGGALAALIRRSDT
;
A
#
# COMPACT_ATOMS: atom_id res chain seq x y z
N MET A 1 -18.42 15.45 -5.77
CA MET A 1 -18.45 13.97 -5.84
C MET A 1 -17.29 13.42 -5.02
N LYS A 2 -17.45 12.30 -4.30
CA LYS A 2 -16.36 11.63 -3.57
C LYS A 2 -16.13 10.27 -4.22
N LEU A 3 -14.92 10.01 -4.71
CA LEU A 3 -14.52 8.72 -5.26
C LEU A 3 -13.65 7.98 -4.24
N THR A 4 -13.96 6.71 -4.00
CA THR A 4 -13.16 5.81 -3.17
C THR A 4 -12.74 4.62 -4.01
N VAL A 5 -11.48 4.24 -3.90
CA VAL A 5 -10.91 3.08 -4.60
C VAL A 5 -10.59 1.96 -3.62
N GLY A 6 -10.46 0.75 -4.12
CA GLY A 6 -10.01 -0.36 -3.31
C GLY A 6 -9.65 -1.55 -4.16
N GLY A 7 -8.88 -2.44 -3.56
CA GLY A 7 -8.47 -3.67 -4.21
C GLY A 7 -7.82 -4.61 -3.21
N HIS A 8 -7.81 -5.90 -3.52
CA HIS A 8 -7.22 -6.93 -2.68
C HIS A 8 -5.90 -7.43 -3.29
N SER A 9 -4.88 -7.64 -2.47
CA SER A 9 -3.58 -8.16 -2.90
C SER A 9 -2.93 -7.31 -4.00
N ALA A 10 -2.68 -7.85 -5.20
CA ALA A 10 -2.22 -7.06 -6.35
C ALA A 10 -3.19 -5.92 -6.72
N GLY A 11 -4.49 -6.05 -6.44
CA GLY A 11 -5.44 -4.96 -6.60
C GLY A 11 -5.23 -3.83 -5.59
N ALA A 12 -4.80 -4.14 -4.36
CA ALA A 12 -4.46 -3.12 -3.37
C ALA A 12 -3.23 -2.32 -3.80
N HIS A 13 -2.26 -3.00 -4.40
CA HIS A 13 -1.09 -2.37 -5.02
C HIS A 13 -1.51 -1.38 -6.11
N LEU A 14 -2.32 -1.83 -7.08
CA LEU A 14 -2.81 -0.98 -8.17
C LEU A 14 -3.65 0.19 -7.64
N ALA A 15 -4.53 -0.05 -6.66
CA ALA A 15 -5.33 1.00 -6.04
C ALA A 15 -4.46 2.06 -5.35
N ALA A 16 -3.38 1.65 -4.67
CA ALA A 16 -2.42 2.56 -4.06
C ALA A 16 -1.75 3.47 -5.11
N MET A 17 -1.38 2.91 -6.26
CA MET A 17 -0.74 3.68 -7.34
C MET A 17 -1.65 4.77 -7.95
N LEU A 18 -2.99 4.69 -7.77
CA LEU A 18 -3.91 5.68 -8.35
C LEU A 18 -3.90 7.05 -7.66
N PHE A 19 -3.37 7.14 -6.44
CA PHE A 19 -3.33 8.38 -5.66
C PHE A 19 -1.91 8.74 -5.18
N THR A 20 -0.89 8.27 -5.91
CA THR A 20 0.47 8.79 -5.76
C THR A 20 0.52 10.23 -6.23
N ARG A 21 1.33 11.07 -5.57
CA ARG A 21 1.50 12.49 -5.92
C ARG A 21 1.98 12.63 -7.36
N ASP A 22 1.22 13.41 -8.12
CA ASP A 22 1.50 13.78 -9.51
C ASP A 22 1.13 15.27 -9.74
N GLU A 23 1.32 15.78 -10.96
CA GLU A 23 1.01 17.18 -11.33
C GLU A 23 -0.49 17.50 -11.24
N ALA A 24 -1.35 16.51 -11.50
CA ALA A 24 -2.80 16.64 -11.44
C ALA A 24 -3.40 15.77 -10.33
N PRO A 25 -4.35 16.29 -9.53
CA PRO A 25 -4.97 15.52 -8.46
C PRO A 25 -5.83 14.38 -9.02
N SER A 26 -5.69 13.19 -8.43
CA SER A 26 -6.42 11.96 -8.77
C SER A 26 -7.94 12.08 -8.62
N GLY A 27 -8.41 13.00 -7.77
CA GLY A 27 -9.82 13.10 -7.38
C GLY A 27 -10.28 12.01 -6.41
N ILE A 28 -9.38 11.10 -6.00
CA ILE A 28 -9.64 10.06 -5.02
C ILE A 28 -9.69 10.69 -3.62
N ARG A 29 -10.69 10.31 -2.82
CA ARG A 29 -10.88 10.82 -1.45
C ARG A 29 -10.68 9.75 -0.38
N GLY A 30 -10.61 8.48 -0.79
CA GLY A 30 -10.16 7.44 0.11
C GLY A 30 -9.83 6.13 -0.59
N ALA A 31 -9.14 5.25 0.13
CA ALA A 31 -8.72 3.95 -0.37
C ALA A 31 -8.85 2.84 0.68
N LEU A 32 -9.24 1.63 0.26
CA LEU A 32 -9.30 0.43 1.10
C LEU A 32 -8.41 -0.66 0.51
N LEU A 33 -7.35 -1.04 1.24
CA LEU A 33 -6.22 -1.80 0.72
C LEU A 33 -5.96 -3.09 1.53
N PRO A 34 -6.83 -4.12 1.44
CA PRO A 34 -6.61 -5.39 2.13
C PRO A 34 -5.54 -6.28 1.47
N GLY A 35 -4.62 -6.79 2.29
CA GLY A 35 -3.64 -7.81 1.93
C GLY A 35 -2.66 -7.38 0.85
N GLY A 36 -2.37 -6.08 0.75
CA GLY A 36 -1.61 -5.52 -0.37
C GLY A 36 -0.11 -5.82 -0.37
N ILE A 37 0.49 -5.60 -1.54
CA ILE A 37 1.95 -5.64 -1.75
C ILE A 37 2.39 -4.22 -2.09
N TYR A 38 3.26 -3.63 -1.28
CA TYR A 38 3.65 -2.22 -1.42
C TYR A 38 5.13 -2.07 -1.75
N ASP A 39 5.95 -3.07 -1.48
CA ASP A 39 7.32 -3.23 -1.95
C ASP A 39 7.41 -4.47 -2.85
N LEU A 40 7.85 -4.29 -4.09
CA LEU A 40 7.99 -5.36 -5.07
C LEU A 40 9.33 -6.09 -4.98
N ALA A 41 10.36 -5.51 -4.36
CA ALA A 41 11.70 -6.10 -4.33
C ALA A 41 11.72 -7.53 -3.74
N PRO A 42 10.98 -7.85 -2.65
CA PRO A 42 10.93 -9.20 -2.12
C PRO A 42 10.37 -10.26 -3.09
N LEU A 43 9.58 -9.85 -4.09
CA LEU A 43 8.98 -10.80 -5.04
C LEU A 43 10.01 -11.39 -6.00
N GLN A 44 11.13 -10.70 -6.23
CA GLN A 44 12.22 -11.14 -7.12
C GLN A 44 12.91 -12.42 -6.60
N GLY A 45 12.85 -12.68 -5.30
CA GLY A 45 13.34 -13.91 -4.66
C GLY A 45 12.24 -14.91 -4.27
N SER A 46 10.99 -14.67 -4.68
CA SER A 46 9.84 -15.48 -4.26
C SER A 46 9.51 -16.58 -5.27
N PHE A 47 8.56 -17.46 -4.92
CA PHE A 47 8.03 -18.45 -5.85
C PHE A 47 7.37 -17.84 -7.11
N LEU A 48 7.03 -16.55 -7.07
CA LEU A 48 6.47 -15.82 -8.22
C LEU A 48 7.52 -15.33 -9.20
N ALA A 49 8.81 -15.27 -8.81
CA ALA A 49 9.89 -14.74 -9.64
C ALA A 49 9.87 -15.26 -11.10
N PRO A 50 9.75 -16.59 -11.38
CA PRO A 50 9.72 -17.08 -12.76
C PRO A 50 8.44 -16.72 -13.53
N LEU A 51 7.38 -16.26 -12.86
CA LEU A 51 6.10 -15.92 -13.47
C LEU A 51 5.99 -14.43 -13.81
N ILE A 52 6.60 -13.56 -13.00
CA ILE A 52 6.41 -12.11 -13.10
C ILE A 52 7.66 -11.35 -13.56
N GLY A 53 8.87 -11.91 -13.37
CA GLY A 53 10.10 -11.35 -13.93
C GLY A 53 10.42 -9.90 -13.55
N ILE A 54 10.01 -9.43 -12.37
CA ILE A 54 10.20 -8.04 -11.93
C ILE A 54 11.70 -7.70 -11.88
N THR A 55 12.09 -6.66 -12.60
CA THR A 55 13.44 -6.08 -12.58
C THR A 55 13.63 -5.10 -11.42
N ASP A 56 14.87 -4.79 -11.08
CA ASP A 56 15.17 -3.79 -10.03
C ASP A 56 14.61 -2.41 -10.40
N ALA A 57 14.63 -2.07 -11.70
CA ALA A 57 14.07 -0.82 -12.21
C ALA A 57 12.55 -0.77 -12.00
N GLU A 58 11.84 -1.86 -12.30
CA GLU A 58 10.40 -1.97 -12.09
C GLU A 58 10.04 -2.01 -10.61
N ALA A 59 10.81 -2.70 -9.78
CA ALA A 59 10.60 -2.70 -8.34
C ALA A 59 10.75 -1.28 -7.77
N GLY A 60 11.74 -0.51 -8.23
CA GLY A 60 11.92 0.89 -7.83
C GLY A 60 10.79 1.80 -8.33
N ALA A 61 10.37 1.64 -9.59
CA ALA A 61 9.36 2.50 -10.22
C ALA A 61 7.93 2.21 -9.74
N PHE A 62 7.62 0.95 -9.44
CA PHE A 62 6.25 0.49 -9.22
C PHE A 62 5.98 0.05 -7.78
N SER A 63 6.87 0.24 -6.82
CA SER A 63 6.55 -0.02 -5.41
C SER A 63 5.81 1.17 -4.77
N PRO A 64 4.53 1.04 -4.36
CA PRO A 64 3.85 2.08 -3.59
C PRO A 64 4.66 2.58 -2.38
N LEU A 65 5.41 1.70 -1.72
CA LEU A 65 6.23 2.02 -0.55
C LEU A 65 7.35 3.03 -0.83
N THR A 66 7.72 3.26 -2.10
CA THR A 66 8.75 4.26 -2.46
C THR A 66 8.13 5.56 -3.00
N ARG A 67 6.81 5.67 -3.04
CA ARG A 67 6.09 6.83 -3.56
C ARG A 67 5.69 7.81 -2.47
N ASP A 68 5.46 9.05 -2.90
CA ASP A 68 4.72 10.04 -2.12
C ASP A 68 3.25 9.96 -2.52
N PHE A 69 2.33 10.06 -1.55
CA PHE A 69 0.89 10.05 -1.82
C PHE A 69 0.29 11.47 -1.79
N GLU A 70 -0.82 11.65 -2.49
CA GLU A 70 -1.61 12.87 -2.41
C GLU A 70 -2.07 13.15 -0.97
N ALA A 71 -2.11 14.42 -0.58
CA ALA A 71 -2.71 14.83 0.69
C ALA A 71 -4.24 14.72 0.62
N GLY A 72 -4.92 14.55 1.76
CA GLY A 72 -6.38 14.54 1.81
C GLY A 72 -7.07 13.25 1.31
N VAL A 73 -6.31 12.19 1.04
CA VAL A 73 -6.82 10.83 0.77
C VAL A 73 -6.88 10.05 2.09
N ASP A 74 -8.07 9.62 2.50
CA ASP A 74 -8.25 8.76 3.67
C ASP A 74 -7.96 7.29 3.28
N VAL A 75 -6.84 6.70 3.73
CA VAL A 75 -6.45 5.33 3.33
C VAL A 75 -6.63 4.36 4.49
N VAL A 76 -7.18 3.17 4.25
CA VAL A 76 -7.26 2.08 5.22
C VAL A 76 -6.47 0.89 4.71
N VAL A 77 -5.40 0.55 5.41
CA VAL A 77 -4.60 -0.66 5.14
C VAL A 77 -5.07 -1.77 6.07
N LEU A 78 -5.31 -2.96 5.51
CA LEU A 78 -5.79 -4.13 6.26
C LEU A 78 -4.96 -5.36 5.91
N HIS A 79 -4.86 -6.29 6.85
CA HIS A 79 -4.45 -7.67 6.57
C HIS A 79 -5.24 -8.64 7.46
N GLY A 80 -5.36 -9.89 7.03
CA GLY A 80 -5.97 -10.93 7.85
C GLY A 80 -5.15 -11.22 9.12
N GLU A 81 -5.82 -11.64 10.20
CA GLU A 81 -5.13 -12.09 11.42
C GLU A 81 -4.24 -13.31 11.15
N ARG A 82 -4.73 -14.23 10.31
CA ARG A 82 -4.05 -15.47 9.90
C ARG A 82 -3.31 -15.32 8.56
N GLU A 83 -3.10 -14.09 8.11
CA GLU A 83 -2.35 -13.78 6.90
C GLU A 83 -0.87 -14.18 7.05
N ASN A 84 -0.23 -14.57 5.95
CA ASN A 84 1.20 -14.91 5.99
C ASN A 84 2.06 -13.71 6.42
N ALA A 85 3.26 -13.98 6.97
CA ALA A 85 4.13 -12.94 7.49
C ALA A 85 4.49 -11.85 6.45
N PRO A 86 4.80 -12.17 5.18
CA PRO A 86 5.10 -11.15 4.17
C PRO A 86 4.04 -10.06 4.02
N PHE A 87 2.75 -10.41 3.94
CA PHE A 87 1.67 -9.41 3.80
C PHE A 87 1.53 -8.53 5.05
N ARG A 88 1.75 -9.09 6.24
CA ARG A 88 1.72 -8.31 7.50
C ARG A 88 2.87 -7.31 7.57
N VAL A 89 4.07 -7.73 7.19
CA VAL A 89 5.26 -6.86 7.11
C VAL A 89 5.06 -5.74 6.08
N GLN A 90 4.52 -6.07 4.91
CA GLN A 90 4.18 -5.10 3.87
C GLN A 90 3.19 -4.05 4.37
N ALA A 91 2.09 -4.48 4.99
CA ALA A 91 1.06 -3.60 5.53
C ALA A 91 1.63 -2.66 6.61
N ALA A 92 2.44 -3.20 7.54
CA ALA A 92 3.08 -2.41 8.59
C ALA A 92 4.07 -1.38 8.03
N ALA A 93 4.95 -1.78 7.10
CA ALA A 93 5.91 -0.86 6.48
C ALA A 93 5.22 0.27 5.71
N PHE A 94 4.16 -0.07 4.96
CA PHE A 94 3.39 0.91 4.19
C PHE A 94 2.64 1.89 5.10
N ALA A 95 2.01 1.36 6.16
CA ALA A 95 1.37 2.15 7.20
C ALA A 95 2.38 3.10 7.86
N ALA A 96 3.52 2.60 8.35
CA ALA A 96 4.52 3.41 9.06
C ALA A 96 5.05 4.58 8.22
N ARG A 97 5.30 4.36 6.92
CA ARG A 97 5.81 5.41 6.03
C ARG A 97 4.83 6.55 5.79
N ASP A 98 3.55 6.24 5.59
CA ASP A 98 2.55 7.26 5.22
C ASP A 98 1.78 7.83 6.43
N LEU A 99 1.80 7.13 7.57
CA LEU A 99 1.11 7.53 8.81
C LEU A 99 1.96 8.29 9.82
N GLY A 100 3.28 8.08 9.82
CA GLY A 100 4.10 8.45 10.97
C GLY A 100 3.71 7.75 12.28
N LEU A 101 2.99 6.62 12.20
CA LEU A 101 2.61 5.80 13.37
C LEU A 101 3.68 4.72 13.65
N PRO A 102 3.98 4.43 14.94
CA PRO A 102 4.84 3.31 15.29
C PRO A 102 4.18 1.97 14.96
N ASP A 103 5.00 0.96 14.63
CA ASP A 103 4.59 -0.43 14.35
C ASP A 103 3.59 -0.94 15.40
N SER A 104 2.30 -1.00 15.06
CA SER A 104 1.28 -1.57 15.95
C SER A 104 1.06 -3.04 15.60
N THR A 105 1.94 -3.90 16.12
CA THR A 105 1.85 -5.36 15.98
C THR A 105 0.85 -6.02 16.95
N ALA A 106 -0.23 -5.32 17.35
CA ALA A 106 -1.22 -5.87 18.27
C ALA A 106 -2.30 -6.66 17.51
N GLY A 107 -2.43 -7.95 17.82
CA GLY A 107 -3.24 -8.94 17.10
C GLY A 107 -4.72 -8.58 16.93
N GLY A 108 -5.23 -8.99 15.76
CA GLY A 108 -6.53 -8.62 15.20
C GLY A 108 -6.34 -8.20 13.73
N ALA A 109 -7.41 -8.11 12.94
CA ALA A 109 -7.32 -7.44 11.63
C ALA A 109 -6.85 -6.00 11.89
N LEU A 110 -5.59 -5.71 11.57
CA LEU A 110 -5.02 -4.41 11.88
C LEU A 110 -5.45 -3.44 10.80
N ALA A 111 -6.31 -2.49 11.17
CA ALA A 111 -6.73 -1.38 10.33
C ALA A 111 -5.91 -0.15 10.69
N ALA A 112 -5.02 0.25 9.80
CA ALA A 112 -4.33 1.52 9.93
C ALA A 112 -5.09 2.56 9.08
N LEU A 113 -5.76 3.53 9.73
CA LEU A 113 -6.42 4.64 9.05
C LEU A 113 -5.43 5.80 8.86
N ILE A 114 -5.11 6.08 7.61
CA ILE A 114 -4.29 7.19 7.15
C ILE A 114 -5.20 8.37 6.87
N ARG A 115 -5.03 9.47 7.61
CA ARG A 115 -5.58 10.78 7.24
C ARG A 115 -4.42 11.74 7.04
N ARG A 116 -4.12 12.10 5.80
CA ARG A 116 -3.16 13.17 5.50
C ARG A 116 -3.88 14.50 5.65
N SER A 117 -3.58 15.24 6.72
CA SER A 117 -4.07 16.61 6.92
C SER A 117 -3.33 17.59 6.01
N ASP A 118 -4.06 18.54 5.43
CA ASP A 118 -3.50 19.62 4.62
C ASP A 118 -2.72 20.58 5.55
N THR A 119 -1.39 20.54 5.49
CA THR A 119 -0.49 21.58 6.03
C THR A 119 0.42 22.08 4.93
#